data_AF-A0A258TN44-F1
#
_entry.id   AF-A0A258TN44-F1
#
_cell.length_a   1.000
_cell.length_b   1.000
_cell.length_c   1.000
_cell.angle_alpha   90.00
_cell.angle_beta   90.00
_cell.angle_gamma   90.00
#
_symmetry.space_group_name_H-M   'P 1'
#
loop_
_entity.id
_entity.type
_entity.pdbx_description
1 polymer ?
#
loop_
_entity_poly.entity_id
_entity_poly.type
_entity_poly.pdbx_seq_one_letter_code
_entity_poly.pdbx_strand_id
1 'polypeptide(L)'
;MRDYVPLYIPIACVEHERLEFAVLRRQKLSLSLRDESGNVRTLNALPTDVATRDQAEWLTYREDSGEVGVVRLDRIQSAKPA
;
A
#
# COMPACT_ATOMS: atom_id res chain seq x y z
N MET A 1 5.02 1.53 -26.61
CA MET A 1 5.57 2.50 -25.64
C MET A 1 5.84 1.73 -24.37
N ARG A 2 7.09 1.68 -23.88
CA ARG A 2 7.36 1.05 -22.58
C ARG A 2 6.84 1.99 -21.50
N ASP A 3 5.95 1.51 -20.66
CA ASP A 3 5.55 2.19 -19.43
C ASP A 3 6.80 2.36 -18.57
N TYR A 4 7.31 3.58 -18.50
CA TYR A 4 8.43 3.91 -17.64
C TYR A 4 7.90 4.01 -16.22
N VAL A 5 8.24 3.03 -15.38
CA VAL A 5 8.01 3.10 -13.94
C VAL A 5 9.22 3.80 -13.31
N PRO A 6 9.05 5.00 -12.72
CA PRO A 6 10.13 5.68 -12.03
C PRO A 6 10.72 4.81 -10.92
N LEU A 7 12.06 4.88 -10.77
CA LEU A 7 12.81 4.15 -9.75
C LEU A 7 12.33 4.47 -8.33
N TYR A 8 12.02 5.74 -8.05
CA TYR A 8 11.44 6.17 -6.78
C TYR A 8 10.29 7.16 -7.03
N ILE A 9 9.13 6.89 -6.42
CA ILE A 9 7.99 7.81 -6.39
C ILE A 9 7.61 7.97 -4.91
N PRO A 10 7.93 9.09 -4.25
CA PRO A 10 7.54 9.29 -2.87
C PRO A 10 6.02 9.47 -2.76
N ILE A 11 5.47 9.05 -1.62
CA ILE A 11 4.16 9.51 -1.18
C ILE A 11 4.31 10.66 -0.18
N ALA A 12 3.22 11.37 0.11
CA ALA A 12 3.24 12.42 1.13
C ALA A 12 3.54 11.80 2.51
N CYS A 13 4.40 12.46 3.31
CA CYS A 13 4.80 11.97 4.64
C CYS A 13 3.59 11.65 5.53
N VAL A 14 2.54 12.47 5.49
CA VAL A 14 1.31 12.24 6.27
C VAL A 14 0.61 10.92 5.89
N GLU A 15 0.65 10.51 4.63
CA GLU A 15 0.07 9.24 4.20
C GLU A 15 0.97 8.06 4.61
N HIS A 16 2.29 8.25 4.56
CA HIS A 16 3.24 7.26 5.07
C HIS A 16 3.02 7.03 6.58
N GLU A 17 3.03 8.09 7.39
CA GLU A 17 2.84 8.04 8.84
C GLU A 17 1.49 7.40 9.22
N ARG A 18 0.43 7.64 8.42
CA ARG A 18 -0.87 6.98 8.62
C ARG A 18 -0.79 5.48 8.44
N LEU A 19 -0.06 4.99 7.43
CA LEU A 19 0.12 3.56 7.19
C LEU A 19 0.93 2.91 8.31
N GLU A 20 2.02 3.54 8.75
CA GLU A 20 2.81 3.07 9.89
C GLU A 20 1.96 3.03 11.17
N PHE A 21 1.18 4.09 11.42
CA PHE A 21 0.27 4.12 12.57
C PHE A 21 -0.77 3.00 12.51
N ALA A 22 -1.33 2.71 11.32
CA ALA A 22 -2.28 1.62 11.14
C ALA A 22 -1.65 0.25 11.39
N VAL A 23 -0.38 0.03 10.99
CA VAL A 23 0.39 -1.18 11.34
C VAL A 23 0.54 -1.30 12.86
N LEU A 24 1.01 -0.25 13.53
CA LEU A 24 1.23 -0.23 14.97
C LEU A 24 -0.06 -0.47 15.76
N ARG A 25 -1.18 0.10 15.30
CA ARG A 25 -2.50 -0.07 15.90
C ARG A 25 -3.20 -1.38 15.53
N ARG A 26 -2.65 -2.14 14.57
CA ARG A 26 -3.35 -3.27 13.93
C ARG A 26 -4.74 -2.89 13.44
N GLN A 27 -4.86 -1.70 12.87
CA GLN A 27 -6.12 -1.16 12.36
C GLN A 27 -6.37 -1.68 10.94
N LYS A 28 -7.51 -2.33 10.71
CA LYS A 28 -7.93 -2.71 9.35
C LYS A 28 -8.15 -1.46 8.50
N LEU A 29 -7.73 -1.56 7.25
CA LEU A 29 -7.87 -0.51 6.25
C LEU A 29 -8.71 -0.98 5.07
N SER A 30 -9.55 -0.09 4.55
CA SER A 30 -10.08 -0.16 3.20
C SER A 30 -9.06 0.48 2.26
N LEU A 31 -8.44 -0.35 1.43
CA LEU A 31 -7.37 0.00 0.51
C LEU A 31 -7.91 0.04 -0.92
N SER A 32 -7.62 1.12 -1.65
CA SER A 32 -7.81 1.21 -3.10
C SER A 32 -6.44 1.14 -3.76
N LEU A 33 -6.15 0.06 -4.46
CA LEU A 33 -4.84 -0.24 -5.04
C LEU A 33 -4.90 -0.20 -6.56
N ARG A 34 -3.90 0.42 -7.18
CA ARG A 34 -3.69 0.40 -8.63
C ARG A 34 -2.70 -0.71 -9.01
N ASP A 35 -3.05 -1.53 -10.00
CA ASP A 35 -2.13 -2.51 -10.58
C ASP A 35 -1.25 -1.89 -11.69
N GLU A 36 -0.40 -2.72 -12.31
CA GLU A 36 0.53 -2.25 -13.35
C GLU A 36 -0.18 -1.89 -14.65
N SER A 37 -1.37 -2.43 -14.89
CA SER A 37 -2.21 -2.11 -16.05
C SER A 37 -3.07 -0.86 -15.82
N GLY A 38 -2.98 -0.26 -14.63
CA GLY A 38 -3.80 0.89 -14.23
C GLY A 38 -5.18 0.54 -13.70
N ASN A 39 -5.54 -0.75 -13.58
CA ASN A 39 -6.81 -1.14 -12.99
C ASN A 39 -6.79 -0.89 -11.48
N VAL A 40 -7.95 -0.59 -10.94
CA VAL A 40 -8.12 -0.31 -9.51
C VAL A 40 -8.90 -1.45 -8.87
N ARG A 41 -8.35 -1.99 -7.78
CA ARG A 41 -9.06 -2.93 -6.92
C ARG A 41 -9.17 -2.38 -5.51
N THR A 42 -10.33 -2.60 -4.88
CA THR A 42 -10.56 -2.24 -3.48
C THR A 42 -10.66 -3.50 -2.63
N LEU A 43 -10.01 -3.48 -1.47
CA LEU A 43 -10.04 -4.58 -0.52
C LEU A 43 -9.96 -4.08 0.92
N ASN A 44 -10.44 -4.88 1.85
CA ASN A 44 -10.21 -4.68 3.28
C ASN A 44 -9.06 -5.58 3.72
N ALA A 45 -8.04 -4.99 4.33
CA ALA A 45 -6.87 -5.73 4.78
C ALA A 45 -6.30 -5.15 6.07
N LEU A 46 -5.64 -6.01 6.84
CA LEU A 46 -4.82 -5.60 7.96
C LEU A 46 -3.41 -5.27 7.43
N PRO A 47 -2.96 -4.00 7.49
CA PRO A 47 -1.56 -3.69 7.23
C PRO A 47 -0.67 -4.33 8.31
N THR A 48 0.42 -4.96 7.90
CA THR A 48 1.31 -5.69 8.81
C THR A 48 2.72 -5.11 8.87
N ASP A 49 3.17 -4.41 7.83
CA ASP A 49 4.50 -3.82 7.77
C ASP A 49 4.57 -2.69 6.73
N VAL A 50 5.39 -1.68 7.00
CA VAL A 50 5.80 -0.65 6.04
C VAL A 50 7.32 -0.68 5.95
N ALA A 51 7.86 -0.84 4.74
CA ALA A 51 9.30 -1.00 4.54
C ALA A 51 9.81 -0.22 3.33
N THR A 52 11.02 0.33 3.45
CA THR A 52 11.77 0.89 2.32
C THR A 52 12.81 -0.11 1.85
N ARG A 53 12.72 -0.55 0.59
CA ARG A 53 13.69 -1.44 -0.06
C ARG A 53 13.68 -1.25 -1.57
N ASP A 54 14.80 -1.54 -2.21
CA ASP A 54 14.94 -1.48 -3.68
C ASP A 54 14.51 -0.13 -4.27
N GLN A 55 14.86 0.97 -3.58
CA GLN A 55 14.50 2.35 -3.94
C GLN A 55 12.98 2.63 -3.99
N ALA A 56 12.17 1.84 -3.29
CA ALA A 56 10.73 2.06 -3.18
C ALA A 56 10.22 1.81 -1.76
N GLU A 57 9.03 2.33 -1.49
CA GLU A 57 8.33 2.16 -0.23
C GLU A 57 7.18 1.16 -0.44
N TRP A 58 7.00 0.23 0.49
CA TRP A 58 6.09 -0.91 0.34
C TRP A 58 5.23 -1.10 1.58
N LEU A 59 3.97 -1.48 1.37
CA LEU A 59 3.05 -1.97 2.39
C LEU A 59 2.87 -3.48 2.24
N THR A 60 3.12 -4.24 3.30
CA THR A 60 2.67 -5.63 3.41
C THR A 60 1.35 -5.65 4.16
N TYR A 61 0.39 -6.42 3.67
CA TYR A 61 -0.94 -6.53 4.28
C TYR A 61 -1.46 -7.96 4.24
N ARG A 62 -2.46 -8.24 5.08
CA ARG A 62 -3.16 -9.52 5.15
C ARG A 62 -4.66 -9.32 4.93
N GLU A 63 -5.22 -10.03 3.98
CA GLU A 63 -6.66 -10.03 3.71
C GLU A 63 -7.41 -10.93 4.70
N ASP A 64 -8.75 -10.82 4.74
CA ASP A 64 -9.58 -11.64 5.62
C ASP A 64 -9.52 -13.14 5.28
N SER A 65 -9.18 -13.48 4.03
CA SER A 65 -8.88 -14.85 3.59
C SER A 65 -7.58 -15.41 4.21
N GLY A 66 -6.75 -14.56 4.82
CA GLY A 66 -5.41 -14.90 5.29
C GLY A 66 -4.31 -14.70 4.26
N GLU A 67 -4.67 -14.40 3.00
CA GLU A 67 -3.73 -14.10 1.92
C GLU A 67 -2.87 -12.88 2.27
N VAL A 68 -1.58 -12.95 1.94
CA VAL A 68 -0.62 -11.87 2.18
C VAL A 68 -0.34 -11.18 0.85
N GLY A 69 -0.56 -9.88 0.82
CA GLY A 69 -0.24 -9.03 -0.32
C GLY A 69 0.88 -8.04 -0.01
N VAL A 70 1.54 -7.57 -1.06
CA VAL A 70 2.55 -6.52 -0.99
C VAL A 70 2.26 -5.51 -2.10
N VAL A 71 2.27 -4.22 -1.77
CA VAL A 71 2.01 -3.14 -2.73
C VAL A 71 2.97 -1.97 -2.51
N ARG A 72 3.40 -1.32 -3.59
CA ARG A 72 4.15 -0.05 -3.49
C ARG A 72 3.24 1.04 -2.95
N LEU A 73 3.75 1.91 -2.08
CA LEU A 73 2.95 2.98 -1.51
C LEU A 73 2.41 3.94 -2.58
N ASP A 74 3.20 4.22 -3.61
CA ASP A 74 2.78 5.05 -4.76
C ASP A 74 1.64 4.43 -5.61
N ARG A 75 1.33 3.15 -5.41
CA ARG A 75 0.19 2.47 -6.03
C ARG A 75 -1.07 2.46 -5.16
N ILE A 76 -1.01 2.99 -3.94
CA ILE A 76 -2.17 3.14 -3.06
C ILE A 76 -2.88 4.45 -3.41
N GLN A 77 -4.09 4.35 -3.95
CA GLN A 77 -4.90 5.54 -4.26
C GLN A 77 -5.63 6.09 -3.03
N SER A 78 -5.98 5.22 -2.07
CA SER A 78 -6.51 5.62 -0.78
C SER A 78 -6.33 4.52 0.25
N ALA A 79 -6.06 4.92 1.49
CA ALA A 79 -6.08 4.06 2.67
C ALA A 79 -6.93 4.74 3.75
N LYS A 80 -8.04 4.10 4.13
CA LYS A 80 -8.95 4.62 5.16
C LYS A 80 -9.24 3.51 6.18
N PRO A 81 -9.51 3.83 7.45
CA PRO A 81 -10.04 2.84 8.38
C PRO A 81 -11.26 2.12 7.79
N ALA A 82 -11.27 0.79 7.86
CA ALA A 82 -12.37 -0.06 7.39
C ALA A 82 -13.54 -0.10 8.40
#